data_AF-A0A3P7NR56-F1
#
_entry.id   AF-A0A3P7NR56-F1
#
_cell.length_a   1.000
_cell.length_b   1.000
_cell.length_c   1.000
_cell.angle_alpha   90.00
_cell.angle_beta   90.00
_cell.angle_gamma   90.00
#
_symmetry.space_group_name_H-M   'P 1'
#
loop_
_entity.id
_entity.type
_entity.pdbx_description
1 polymer ?
#
loop_
_entity_poly.entity_id
_entity_poly.type
_entity_poly.pdbx_seq_one_letter_code
_entity_poly.pdbx_strand_id
1 'polypeptide(L)' 'MLTLSEEAVKSFNDVKAALAKATLLAHPHLHVDLTLIEDASSTGVRASLQQTVGIVFQPLAFFPKQA' A
#
# COMPACT_ATOMS: atom_id res chain seq x y z
N MET A 1 -18.49 27.20 7.31
CA MET A 1 -17.59 26.32 8.06
C MET A 1 -17.74 24.92 7.45
N LEU A 2 -16.67 24.29 6.99
CA LEU A 2 -16.73 22.95 6.40
C LEU A 2 -16.76 21.92 7.55
N THR A 3 -17.89 21.24 7.71
CA THR A 3 -18.05 20.12 8.65
C THR A 3 -17.77 18.81 7.91
N LEU A 4 -16.74 18.08 8.34
CA LEU A 4 -16.46 16.73 7.86
C LEU A 4 -17.50 15.76 8.43
N SER A 5 -17.97 14.82 7.60
CA SER A 5 -18.79 13.70 8.07
C SER A 5 -17.95 12.78 8.96
N GLU A 6 -18.61 11.99 9.81
CA GLU A 6 -17.94 10.97 10.64
C GLU A 6 -17.13 9.99 9.79
N GLU A 7 -17.64 9.61 8.62
CA GLU A 7 -16.95 8.76 7.66
C GLU A 7 -15.66 9.41 7.12
N ALA A 8 -15.69 10.71 6.83
CA ALA A 8 -14.53 11.43 6.35
C ALA A 8 -13.45 11.54 7.45
N VAL A 9 -13.87 11.78 8.70
CA VAL A 9 -12.96 11.78 9.87
C VAL A 9 -12.34 10.40 10.08
N LYS A 10 -13.14 9.33 9.98
CA LYS A 10 -12.64 7.95 10.09
C LYS A 10 -11.63 7.63 8.99
N SER A 11 -11.96 7.92 7.74
CA SER A 11 -11.08 7.68 6.59
C SER A 11 -9.75 8.42 6.72
N PHE A 12 -9.79 9.67 7.19
CA PHE A 12 -8.59 10.46 7.45
C PHE A 12 -7.67 9.81 8.50
N ASN A 13 -8.25 9.35 9.62
CA ASN A 13 -7.50 8.66 10.67
C ASN A 13 -6.94 7.31 10.20
N ASP A 14 -7.70 6.56 9.41
CA ASP A 14 -7.27 5.28 8.84
C ASP A 14 -6.07 5.47 7.91
N VAL A 15 -6.09 6.49 7.04
CA VAL A 15 -4.95 6.82 6.16
C VAL A 15 -3.72 7.21 6.98
N LYS A 16 -3.88 8.03 8.02
CA LYS A 16 -2.78 8.42 8.90
C LYS A 16 -2.16 7.22 9.61
N ALA A 17 -2.99 6.30 10.09
CA ALA A 17 -2.53 5.06 10.72
C ALA A 17 -1.84 4.14 9.72
N ALA A 18 -2.37 4.03 8.49
CA ALA A 18 -1.75 3.25 7.42
C ALA A 18 -0.37 3.82 7.03
N LEU A 19 -0.24 5.15 6.93
CA LEU A 19 1.04 5.80 6.64
C LEU A 19 2.06 5.56 7.76
N ALA A 20 1.64 5.63 9.03
CA ALA A 20 2.52 5.34 10.16
C ALA A 20 2.95 3.87 10.24
N LYS A 21 2.14 2.95 9.70
CA LYS A 21 2.41 1.51 9.66
C LYS A 21 3.09 1.05 8.37
N ALA A 22 3.13 1.89 7.33
CA ALA A 22 3.75 1.56 6.07
C ALA A 22 5.23 1.24 6.34
N THR A 23 5.63 0.03 5.99
CA THR A 23 7.03 -0.38 6.04
C THR A 23 7.85 0.53 5.11
N LEU A 24 9.07 0.87 5.52
CA LEU A 24 10.02 1.56 4.64
C LEU A 24 10.14 0.75 3.34
N LEU A 25 9.82 1.38 2.22
CA LEU A 25 10.01 0.78 0.91
C LEU A 25 11.49 0.48 0.73
N ALA A 26 11.81 -0.73 0.27
CA ALA A 26 13.18 -1.10 -0.01
C ALA A 26 13.69 -0.39 -1.27
N HIS A 27 15.00 -0.20 -1.33
CA HIS A 27 15.61 0.26 -2.56
C HIS A 27 15.57 -0.87 -3.62
N PRO A 28 15.17 -0.59 -4.87
CA PRO A 28 15.11 -1.61 -5.91
C PRO A 28 16.49 -2.23 -6.19
N HIS A 29 16.55 -3.56 -6.28
CA HIS A 29 17.72 -4.27 -6.77
C HIS A 29 17.53 -4.69 -8.23
N LEU A 30 18.52 -4.41 -9.08
CA LEU A 30 18.42 -4.62 -10.53
C LEU A 30 18.51 -6.08 -10.98
N HIS A 31 18.81 -7.01 -10.07
CA HIS A 31 19.11 -8.41 -10.37
C HIS A 31 18.31 -9.41 -9.55
N VAL A 32 17.20 -8.97 -8.96
CA VAL A 32 16.29 -9.84 -8.21
C VAL A 32 14.92 -9.87 -8.87
N ASP A 33 14.22 -10.98 -8.70
CA ASP A 33 12.89 -11.13 -9.26
C ASP A 33 11.90 -10.19 -8.56
N LEU A 34 11.03 -9.61 -9.38
CA LEU A 34 9.93 -8.77 -8.94
C LEU A 34 8.64 -9.59 -8.88
N THR A 35 7.88 -9.39 -7.82
CA THR A 35 6.56 -10.00 -7.62
C THR A 35 5.51 -8.90 -7.48
N LEU A 36 4.46 -8.96 -8.28
CA LEU A 36 3.28 -8.12 -8.13
C LEU A 36 2.19 -8.94 -7.44
N ILE A 37 1.74 -8.47 -6.26
CA ILE A 37 0.64 -9.07 -5.51
C ILE A 37 -0.54 -8.14 -5.60
N GLU A 38 -1.70 -8.64 -6.03
CA GLU A 38 -2.94 -7.86 -6.10
C GLU A 38 -4.02 -8.47 -5.20
N ASP A 39 -4.84 -7.59 -4.63
CA ASP A 39 -6.07 -7.92 -3.92
C ASP A 39 -7.21 -7.01 -4.43
N ALA A 40 -8.36 -7.60 -4.73
CA ALA A 40 -9.51 -6.91 -5.29
C ALA A 40 -10.72 -7.09 -4.37
N SER A 41 -11.34 -5.98 -4.01
CA SER A 41 -12.54 -5.94 -3.18
C SER A 41 -13.65 -5.14 -3.86
N SER A 42 -14.86 -5.19 -3.28
CA SER A 42 -15.98 -4.33 -3.70
C SER A 42 -15.68 -2.83 -3.63
N THR A 43 -14.62 -2.43 -2.92
CA THR A 43 -14.22 -1.02 -2.74
C THR A 43 -13.06 -0.59 -3.64
N GLY A 44 -12.49 -1.50 -4.44
CA GLY A 44 -11.37 -1.22 -5.34
C GLY A 44 -10.30 -2.32 -5.37
N VAL A 45 -9.29 -2.10 -6.21
CA VAL A 45 -8.14 -2.98 -6.40
C VAL A 45 -6.91 -2.37 -5.71
N ARG A 46 -6.11 -3.20 -5.06
CA ARG A 46 -4.87 -2.80 -4.40
C ARG A 46 -3.76 -3.74 -4.82
N ALA A 47 -2.62 -3.19 -5.21
CA ALA A 47 -1.45 -3.98 -5.55
C ALA A 47 -0.23 -3.57 -4.72
N SER A 48 0.67 -4.51 -4.50
CA SER A 48 2.00 -4.29 -3.95
C SER A 48 3.04 -4.89 -4.88
N LEU A 49 3.98 -4.06 -5.33
CA LEU A 49 5.19 -4.53 -5.98
C LEU A 49 6.22 -4.84 -4.91
N GLN A 50 6.79 -6.03 -4.99
CA GLN A 50 7.76 -6.57 -4.04
C GLN A 50 8.96 -7.15 -4.77
N GLN A 51 10.08 -7.24 -4.07
CA GLN A 51 11.26 -7.99 -4.48
C GLN A 51 11.60 -9.05 -3.42
N THR A 52 12.22 -10.15 -3.86
CA THR A 52 12.71 -11.18 -2.95
C THR A 52 14.23 -11.12 -2.90
N VAL A 53 14.79 -10.77 -1.75
CA VAL A 53 16.24 -10.74 -1.53
C VAL A 53 16.58 -11.87 -0.56
N GLY A 54 17.18 -12.95 -1.08
CA GLY A 54 17.38 -14.19 -0.33
C GLY A 54 16.04 -14.84 0.00
N ILE A 55 15.65 -14.83 1.28
CA ILE A 55 14.35 -15.35 1.76
C ILE A 55 13.39 -14.26 2.24
N VAL A 56 13.76 -12.98 2.07
CA VAL A 56 13.01 -11.84 2.60
C VAL A 56 12.23 -11.16 1.49
N PHE A 57 10.91 -11.05 1.69
CA PHE A 57 10.04 -10.23 0.87
C PHE A 57 10.16 -8.76 1.28
N GLN A 58 10.45 -7.91 0.32
CA GLN A 58 10.64 -6.48 0.53
C GLN A 58 9.70 -5.68 -0.39
N PRO A 59 8.80 -4.85 0.16
CA PRO A 59 7.93 -4.02 -0.65
C PRO A 59 8.70 -2.87 -1.29
N LEU A 60 8.43 -2.64 -2.58
CA LEU A 60 9.01 -1.56 -3.39
C LEU A 60 8.01 -0.44 -3.66
N ALA A 61 6.73 -0.77 -3.83
CA ALA A 61 5.66 0.21 -4.03
C ALA A 61 4.29 -0.38 -3.70
N PHE A 62 3.33 0.51 -3.39
CA PHE A 62 1.92 0.18 -3.25
C PHE A 62 1.10 0.97 -4.27
N PHE A 63 0.19 0.29 -4.97
CA PHE A 63 -0.67 0.87 -6.00
C PHE A 63 -2.14 0.68 -5.60
N PRO A 64 -2.76 1.69 -4.99
CA PRO A 64 -4.20 1.71 -4.83
C PRO A 64 -4.86 2.14 -6.16
N LYS A 65 -5.79 1.34 -6.68
CA LYS A 65 -6.65 1.70 -7.81
C LYS A 65 -8.12 1.63 -7.38
N GLN A 66 -8.80 2.76 -7.45
CA GLN A 66 -10.25 2.78 -7.31
C GLN A 66 -10.88 2.08 -8.52
N ALA A 67 -11.88 1.24 -8.26
CA ALA A 67 -12.69 0.62 -9.31
C ALA A 67 -13.60 1.66 -9.98
#